data_AF-A0A503WVY3-F1
#
_entry.id   AF-A0A503WVY3-F1
#
_cell.length_a   1.000
_cell.length_b   1.000
_cell.length_c   1.000
_cell.angle_alpha   90.00
_cell.angle_beta   90.00
_cell.angle_gamma   90.00
#
_symmetry.space_group_name_H-M   'P 1'
#
loop_
_entity.id
_entity.type
_entity.pdbx_description
1 polymer ?
#
loop_
_entity_poly.entity_id
_entity_poly.type
_entity_poly.pdbx_seq_one_letter_code
_entity_poly.pdbx_strand_id
1 'polypeptide(L)'
;MTDLAARLVDAEARLEAVKRTSGQAMLEGRDIDHMAMAAIEAEISSIYAAGGEIARREREEATATERARRDGLRQKLERLNQDRLEAAEQAEKAARDLCEAGKLWIAANGDCARIVRALNASGGGAGVLDASETETRLSLMLTNVLKPLVGLRRKFGMIAFPDALSRFADNWADVERANTETEILAVLKGADA
;
A
#
# COMPACT_ATOMS: atom_id res chain seq x y z
N MET A 1 31.73 -9.42 -27.17
CA MET A 1 32.91 -9.41 -26.28
C MET A 1 33.81 -10.53 -26.73
N THR A 2 35.00 -10.20 -27.25
CA THR A 2 36.08 -11.18 -27.43
C THR A 2 36.33 -11.88 -26.11
N ASP A 3 36.25 -13.22 -26.12
CA ASP A 3 36.46 -14.05 -24.94
C ASP A 3 37.91 -13.89 -24.43
N LEU A 4 38.08 -13.02 -23.44
CA LEU A 4 39.39 -12.76 -22.82
C LEU A 4 39.94 -14.02 -22.15
N ALA A 5 39.08 -14.94 -21.70
CA ALA A 5 39.52 -16.21 -21.12
C ALA A 5 40.08 -17.13 -22.22
N ALA A 6 39.42 -17.24 -23.37
CA ALA A 6 39.99 -17.97 -24.52
C ALA A 6 41.30 -17.36 -25.01
N ARG A 7 41.40 -16.02 -25.04
CA ARG A 7 42.64 -15.32 -25.41
C ARG A 7 43.77 -15.51 -24.39
N LEU A 8 43.44 -15.54 -23.10
CA LEU A 8 44.39 -15.80 -22.04
C LEU A 8 44.94 -17.22 -22.13
N VAL A 9 44.06 -18.22 -22.28
CA VAL A 9 44.44 -19.63 -22.44
C VAL A 9 45.32 -19.83 -23.68
N ASP A 10 44.99 -19.18 -24.79
CA ASP A 10 45.81 -19.20 -26.01
C ASP A 10 47.18 -18.54 -25.79
N ALA A 11 47.23 -17.36 -25.17
CA ALA A 11 48.49 -16.66 -24.88
C ALA A 11 49.38 -17.43 -23.89
N GLU A 12 48.80 -18.05 -22.86
CA GLU A 12 49.50 -18.91 -21.90
C GLU A 12 50.03 -20.18 -22.58
N ALA A 13 49.25 -20.80 -23.46
CA ALA A 13 49.70 -21.95 -24.26
C ALA A 13 50.86 -21.57 -25.20
N ARG A 14 50.79 -20.39 -25.85
CA ARG A 14 51.88 -19.84 -26.67
C ARG A 14 53.14 -19.58 -25.83
N LEU A 15 53.01 -18.98 -24.65
CA LEU A 15 54.14 -18.72 -23.75
C LEU A 15 54.81 -20.03 -23.32
N GLU A 16 54.01 -21.03 -22.96
CA GLU A 16 54.51 -22.34 -22.53
C GLU A 16 55.21 -23.08 -23.68
N ALA A 17 54.69 -22.99 -24.90
CA ALA A 17 55.36 -23.53 -26.09
C ALA A 17 56.72 -22.87 -26.33
N VAL A 18 56.79 -21.54 -26.26
CA VAL A 18 58.05 -20.79 -26.42
C VAL A 18 59.04 -21.12 -25.31
N LYS A 19 58.60 -21.24 -24.05
CA LYS A 19 59.46 -21.66 -22.92
C LYS A 19 60.12 -23.03 -23.16
N ARG A 20 59.37 -24.01 -23.67
CA ARG A 20 59.91 -25.34 -24.00
C ARG A 20 60.95 -25.26 -25.12
N THR A 21 60.67 -24.51 -26.18
CA THR A 21 61.62 -24.33 -27.29
C THR A 21 62.88 -23.59 -26.86
N SER A 22 62.76 -22.57 -26.00
CA SER A 22 63.89 -21.85 -25.41
C SER A 22 64.75 -22.74 -24.51
N GLY A 23 64.14 -23.63 -23.72
CA GLY A 23 64.86 -24.62 -22.92
C GLY A 23 65.67 -25.59 -23.78
N GLN A 24 65.13 -26.01 -24.93
CA GLN A 24 65.85 -26.83 -25.90
C GLN A 24 67.00 -26.04 -26.57
N ALA A 25 66.75 -24.80 -26.99
CA ALA A 25 67.76 -23.93 -27.57
C ALA A 25 68.95 -23.71 -26.62
N MET A 26 68.67 -23.53 -25.33
CA MET A 26 69.70 -23.37 -24.29
C MET A 26 70.62 -24.58 -24.16
N LEU A 27 70.08 -25.81 -24.22
CA LEU A 27 70.86 -27.05 -24.16
C LEU A 27 71.71 -27.28 -25.42
N GLU A 28 71.25 -26.76 -26.55
CA GLU A 28 71.92 -26.89 -27.84
C GLU A 28 72.86 -25.70 -28.16
N GLY A 29 72.99 -24.72 -27.26
CA GLY A 29 73.83 -23.54 -27.44
C GLY A 29 73.33 -22.56 -28.52
N ARG A 30 72.03 -22.57 -28.82
CA ARG A 30 71.38 -21.66 -29.78
C ARG A 30 70.83 -20.42 -29.08
N ASP A 31 70.78 -19.30 -29.80
CA ASP A 31 70.22 -18.05 -29.28
C ASP A 31 68.72 -18.16 -29.00
N ILE A 32 68.30 -17.54 -27.90
CA ILE A 32 66.90 -17.51 -27.43
C ILE A 32 66.27 -16.18 -27.83
N ASP A 33 65.08 -16.22 -28.44
CA ASP A 33 64.30 -15.02 -28.74
C ASP A 33 63.54 -14.53 -27.49
N HIS A 34 64.27 -13.80 -26.64
CA HIS A 34 63.71 -13.19 -25.43
C HIS A 34 62.67 -12.10 -25.74
N MET A 35 62.73 -11.47 -26.92
CA MET A 35 61.78 -10.43 -27.30
C MET A 35 60.39 -11.03 -27.58
N ALA A 36 60.34 -12.19 -28.24
CA ALA A 36 59.09 -12.92 -28.45
C ALA A 36 58.44 -13.37 -27.12
N MET A 37 59.24 -13.85 -26.16
CA MET A 37 58.73 -14.21 -24.83
C MET A 37 58.17 -12.99 -24.08
N ALA A 38 58.92 -11.89 -24.05
CA ALA A 38 58.50 -10.66 -23.38
C ALA A 38 57.22 -10.07 -24.01
N ALA A 39 57.05 -10.20 -25.33
CA ALA A 39 55.84 -9.75 -26.02
C ALA A 39 54.58 -10.54 -25.59
N ILE A 40 54.71 -11.87 -25.42
CA ILE A 40 53.59 -12.72 -24.97
C ILE A 40 53.28 -12.47 -23.47
N GLU A 41 54.30 -12.28 -22.64
CA GLU A 41 54.10 -11.91 -21.23
C GLU A 41 53.41 -10.53 -21.08
N ALA A 42 53.77 -9.58 -21.94
CA ALA A 42 53.10 -8.27 -22.02
C ALA A 42 51.64 -8.42 -22.50
N GLU A 43 51.36 -9.30 -23.46
CA GLU A 43 50.00 -9.63 -23.91
C GLU A 43 49.16 -10.20 -22.75
N ILE A 44 49.68 -11.18 -22.01
CA ILE A 44 49.01 -11.77 -20.84
C ILE A 44 48.74 -10.71 -19.77
N SER A 45 49.73 -9.88 -19.45
CA SER A 45 49.58 -8.78 -18.49
C SER A 45 48.51 -7.76 -18.92
N SER A 46 48.47 -7.43 -20.22
CA SER A 46 47.43 -6.57 -20.79
C SER A 46 46.03 -7.20 -20.69
N ILE A 47 45.91 -8.51 -20.90
CA ILE A 47 44.64 -9.24 -20.76
C ILE A 47 44.16 -9.22 -19.30
N TYR A 48 45.04 -9.47 -18.32
CA TYR A 48 44.69 -9.36 -16.90
C TYR A 48 44.27 -7.94 -16.50
N ALA A 49 45.00 -6.91 -16.96
CA ALA A 49 44.64 -5.52 -16.72
C ALA A 49 43.27 -5.16 -17.32
N ALA A 50 42.99 -5.62 -18.54
CA ALA A 50 41.70 -5.43 -19.19
C ALA A 50 40.56 -6.15 -18.43
N GLY A 51 40.78 -7.39 -17.97
CA GLY A 51 39.82 -8.13 -17.16
C GLY A 51 39.52 -7.45 -15.81
N GLY A 52 40.55 -6.92 -15.14
CA GLY A 52 40.40 -6.16 -13.90
C GLY A 52 39.57 -4.88 -14.08
N GLU A 53 39.77 -4.16 -15.18
CA GLU A 53 39.01 -2.96 -15.52
C GLU A 53 37.55 -3.28 -15.89
N ILE A 54 37.29 -4.38 -16.60
CA ILE A 54 35.91 -4.85 -16.86
C ILE A 54 35.20 -5.16 -15.55
N ALA A 55 35.82 -5.96 -14.67
CA ALA A 55 35.25 -6.31 -13.37
C ALA A 55 35.05 -5.08 -12.44
N ARG A 56 35.88 -4.03 -12.58
CA ARG A 56 35.65 -2.76 -11.89
C ARG A 56 34.40 -2.06 -12.42
N ARG A 57 34.29 -1.92 -13.75
CA ARG A 57 33.12 -1.28 -14.39
C ARG A 57 31.81 -2.00 -14.08
N GLU A 58 31.80 -3.32 -14.14
CA GLU A 58 30.62 -4.13 -13.79
C GLU A 58 30.17 -3.91 -12.34
N ARG A 59 31.12 -3.81 -11.40
CA ARG A 59 30.80 -3.50 -9.99
C ARG A 59 30.27 -2.08 -9.81
N GLU A 60 30.85 -1.11 -10.52
CA GLU A 60 30.39 0.28 -10.51
C GLU A 60 28.98 0.41 -11.08
N GLU A 61 28.70 -0.24 -12.21
CA GLU A 61 27.39 -0.26 -12.86
C GLU A 61 26.35 -0.97 -11.98
N ALA A 62 26.69 -2.11 -11.38
CA ALA A 62 25.81 -2.81 -10.44
C ALA A 62 25.49 -1.93 -9.21
N THR A 63 26.49 -1.23 -8.67
CA THR A 63 26.32 -0.31 -7.55
C THR A 63 25.45 0.89 -7.93
N ALA A 64 25.67 1.47 -9.12
CA ALA A 64 24.88 2.58 -9.63
C ALA A 64 23.42 2.17 -9.87
N THR A 65 23.19 0.98 -10.44
CA THR A 65 21.86 0.41 -10.66
C THR A 65 21.11 0.21 -9.35
N GLU A 66 21.76 -0.36 -8.33
CA GLU A 66 21.14 -0.55 -7.02
C GLU A 66 20.85 0.77 -6.32
N ARG A 67 21.73 1.78 -6.45
CA ARG A 67 21.46 3.14 -5.95
C ARG A 67 20.23 3.75 -6.63
N ALA A 68 20.18 3.71 -7.96
CA ALA A 68 19.03 4.21 -8.73
C ALA A 68 17.73 3.49 -8.33
N ARG A 69 17.77 2.17 -8.12
CA ARG A 69 16.63 1.40 -7.63
C ARG A 69 16.17 1.87 -6.24
N ARG A 70 17.09 2.09 -5.31
CA ARG A 70 16.79 2.60 -3.96
C ARG A 70 16.21 4.00 -3.99
N ASP A 71 16.75 4.88 -4.81
CA ASP A 71 16.26 6.25 -4.94
C ASP A 71 14.86 6.28 -5.55
N GLY A 72 14.60 5.44 -6.56
CA GLY A 72 13.25 5.25 -7.10
C GLY A 72 12.26 4.72 -6.05
N LEU A 73 12.68 3.78 -5.19
CA LEU A 73 11.85 3.31 -4.08
C LEU A 73 11.58 4.38 -3.02
N ARG A 74 12.57 5.22 -2.71
CA ARG A 74 12.40 6.35 -1.78
C ARG A 74 11.39 7.36 -2.30
N GLN A 75 11.52 7.77 -3.56
CA GLN A 75 10.56 8.69 -4.19
C GLN A 75 9.15 8.10 -4.22
N LYS A 76 9.02 6.81 -4.56
CA LYS A 76 7.73 6.11 -4.53
C LYS A 76 7.12 6.08 -3.13
N LEU A 77 7.94 5.81 -2.11
CA LEU A 77 7.48 5.79 -0.71
C LEU A 77 7.05 7.18 -0.25
N GLU A 78 7.79 8.22 -0.60
CA GLU A 78 7.46 9.61 -0.26
C GLU A 78 6.11 10.01 -0.85
N ARG A 79 5.87 9.72 -2.13
CA ARG A 79 4.57 9.95 -2.78
C ARG A 79 3.45 9.16 -2.10
N LEU A 80 3.64 7.86 -1.87
CA LEU A 80 2.62 7.05 -1.20
C LEU A 80 2.34 7.50 0.23
N ASN A 81 3.34 8.03 0.93
CA ASN A 81 3.15 8.59 2.26
C ASN A 81 2.33 9.88 2.21
N GLN A 82 2.54 10.72 1.19
CA GLN A 82 1.70 11.90 0.97
C GLN A 82 0.25 11.50 0.69
N ASP A 83 0.02 10.57 -0.25
CA ASP A 83 -1.32 10.03 -0.56
C ASP A 83 -1.99 9.47 0.70
N ARG A 84 -1.23 8.77 1.56
CA ARG A 84 -1.71 8.21 2.83
C ARG A 84 -2.13 9.29 3.83
N LEU A 85 -1.38 10.40 3.92
CA LEU A 85 -1.69 11.50 4.83
C LEU A 85 -2.94 12.27 4.35
N GLU A 86 -3.06 12.51 3.05
CA GLU A 86 -4.25 13.14 2.46
C GLU A 86 -5.51 12.29 2.67
N ALA A 87 -5.40 10.97 2.47
CA ALA A 87 -6.50 10.05 2.76
C ALA A 87 -6.90 10.07 4.26
N ALA A 88 -5.92 10.20 5.16
CA ALA A 88 -6.18 10.30 6.59
C ALA A 88 -6.89 11.61 6.97
N GLU A 89 -6.49 12.74 6.38
CA GLU A 89 -7.14 14.04 6.59
C GLU A 89 -8.60 14.02 6.08
N GLN A 90 -8.84 13.46 4.89
CA GLN A 90 -10.18 13.30 4.36
C GLN A 90 -11.06 12.39 5.24
N ALA A 91 -10.50 11.29 5.74
CA ALA A 91 -11.20 10.39 6.66
C ALA A 91 -11.55 11.07 7.99
N GLU A 92 -10.63 11.86 8.55
CA GLU A 92 -10.89 12.65 9.76
C GLU A 92 -12.03 13.65 9.53
N LYS A 93 -11.97 14.41 8.43
CA LYS A 93 -13.02 15.37 8.09
C LYS A 93 -14.38 14.68 7.98
N ALA A 94 -14.47 13.58 7.23
CA ALA A 94 -15.72 12.83 7.09
C ALA A 94 -16.24 12.30 8.44
N ALA A 95 -15.36 11.85 9.33
CA ALA A 95 -15.74 11.41 10.66
C ALA A 95 -16.30 12.56 11.53
N ARG A 96 -15.70 13.76 11.43
CA ARG A 96 -16.20 14.96 12.12
C ARG A 96 -17.54 15.41 11.56
N ASP A 97 -17.68 15.48 10.24
CA ASP A 97 -18.92 15.86 9.56
C ASP A 97 -20.06 14.89 9.92
N LEU A 98 -19.78 13.58 9.97
CA LEU A 98 -20.72 12.57 10.45
C LEU A 98 -21.17 12.83 11.90
N CYS A 99 -20.23 13.16 12.79
CA CYS A 99 -20.53 13.44 14.19
C CYS A 99 -21.45 14.66 14.34
N GLU A 100 -21.18 15.74 13.61
CA GLU A 100 -22.02 16.93 13.63
C GLU A 100 -23.41 16.67 13.04
N ALA A 101 -23.49 15.99 11.90
CA ALA A 101 -24.78 15.61 11.31
C ALA A 101 -25.60 14.69 12.24
N GLY A 102 -24.93 13.73 12.91
CA GLY A 102 -25.57 12.85 13.87
C GLY A 102 -26.15 13.59 15.08
N LYS A 103 -25.42 14.57 15.63
CA LYS A 103 -25.94 15.42 16.73
C LYS A 103 -27.20 16.17 16.33
N LEU A 104 -27.21 16.77 15.13
CA LEU A 104 -28.35 17.51 14.62
C LEU A 104 -29.56 16.60 14.44
N TRP A 105 -29.37 15.39 13.92
CA TRP A 105 -30.44 14.42 13.75
C TRP A 105 -31.02 13.95 15.09
N ILE A 106 -30.16 13.58 16.06
CA ILE A 106 -30.59 13.19 17.41
C ILE A 106 -31.39 14.32 18.08
N ALA A 107 -30.92 15.56 17.96
CA ALA A 107 -31.62 16.73 18.51
C ALA A 107 -33.00 16.92 17.85
N ALA A 108 -33.09 16.83 16.52
CA ALA A 108 -34.35 16.96 15.79
C ALA A 108 -35.36 15.85 16.17
N ASN A 109 -34.90 14.61 16.35
CA ASN A 109 -35.76 13.52 16.84
C ASN A 109 -36.21 13.77 18.29
N GLY A 110 -35.33 14.31 19.14
CA GLY A 110 -35.68 14.71 20.50
C GLY A 110 -36.78 15.79 20.54
N ASP A 111 -36.72 16.76 19.63
CA ASP A 111 -37.77 17.76 19.47
C ASP A 111 -39.10 17.15 18.99
N CYS A 112 -39.04 16.25 18.02
CA CYS A 112 -40.23 15.50 17.56
C CYS A 112 -40.84 14.70 18.72
N ALA A 113 -40.03 13.99 19.50
CA ALA A 113 -40.48 13.22 20.66
C ALA A 113 -41.14 14.10 21.72
N ARG A 114 -40.56 15.27 22.00
CA ARG A 114 -41.13 16.25 22.94
C ARG A 114 -42.50 16.74 22.46
N ILE A 115 -42.64 17.04 21.18
CA ILE A 115 -43.92 17.47 20.58
C ILE A 115 -44.93 16.33 20.63
N VAL A 116 -44.55 15.10 20.28
CA VAL A 116 -45.43 13.93 20.34
C VAL A 116 -45.97 13.69 21.74
N ARG A 117 -45.12 13.77 22.78
CA ARG A 117 -45.58 13.65 24.17
C ARG A 117 -46.54 14.77 24.56
N ALA A 118 -46.30 15.99 24.08
CA ALA A 118 -47.18 17.13 24.36
C ALA A 118 -48.56 16.99 23.68
N LEU A 119 -48.62 16.36 22.50
CA LEU A 119 -49.86 16.11 21.77
C LEU A 119 -50.62 14.87 22.27
N ASN A 120 -49.92 13.91 22.89
CA ASN A 120 -50.53 12.72 23.48
C ASN A 120 -51.22 13.03 24.82
N ALA A 121 -52.49 13.45 24.75
CA ALA A 121 -53.32 13.79 25.93
C ALA A 121 -53.53 12.64 26.93
N SER A 122 -53.36 11.37 26.50
CA SER A 122 -53.51 10.17 27.32
C SER A 122 -52.24 9.78 28.10
N GLY A 123 -51.17 10.57 28.04
CA GLY A 123 -49.92 10.30 28.76
C GLY A 123 -49.05 9.21 28.13
N GLY A 124 -49.22 8.95 26.83
CA GLY A 124 -48.37 8.02 26.07
C GLY A 124 -46.93 8.53 25.88
N GLY A 125 -45.99 7.60 25.68
CA GLY A 125 -44.59 7.90 25.35
C GLY A 125 -44.41 8.44 23.91
N ALA A 126 -43.16 8.66 23.50
CA ALA A 126 -42.82 9.02 22.12
C ALA A 126 -42.27 7.84 21.29
N GLY A 127 -42.31 6.63 21.86
CA GLY A 127 -42.08 5.38 21.15
C GLY A 127 -40.81 5.39 20.32
N VAL A 128 -40.97 5.26 19.01
CA VAL A 128 -39.85 5.17 18.06
C VAL A 128 -39.02 6.46 17.98
N LEU A 129 -39.54 7.58 18.45
CA LEU A 129 -38.85 8.88 18.51
C LEU A 129 -38.02 9.04 19.79
N ASP A 130 -38.14 8.13 20.76
CA ASP A 130 -37.33 8.19 21.97
C ASP A 130 -35.83 8.12 21.64
N ALA A 131 -35.01 8.74 22.51
CA ALA A 131 -33.57 8.89 22.27
C ALA A 131 -32.87 7.53 22.08
N SER A 132 -33.18 6.54 22.92
CA SER A 132 -32.60 5.20 22.84
C SER A 132 -32.96 4.47 21.54
N GLU A 133 -34.19 4.65 21.03
CA GLU A 133 -34.64 4.05 19.78
C GLU A 133 -33.98 4.73 18.58
N THR A 134 -33.86 6.06 18.62
CA THR A 134 -33.15 6.84 17.60
C THR A 134 -31.67 6.44 17.52
N GLU A 135 -30.98 6.40 18.66
CA GLU A 135 -29.57 6.00 18.74
C GLU A 135 -29.37 4.57 18.23
N THR A 136 -30.28 3.65 18.58
CA THR A 136 -30.24 2.26 18.09
C THR A 136 -30.36 2.21 16.57
N ARG A 137 -31.35 2.88 15.97
CA ARG A 137 -31.51 2.91 14.51
C ARG A 137 -30.30 3.54 13.81
N LEU A 138 -29.82 4.68 14.31
CA LEU A 138 -28.64 5.35 13.79
C LEU A 138 -27.42 4.41 13.84
N SER A 139 -27.22 3.69 14.94
CA SER A 139 -26.12 2.72 15.07
C SER A 139 -26.18 1.58 14.03
N LEU A 140 -27.39 1.09 13.70
CA LEU A 140 -27.60 0.04 12.72
C LEU A 140 -27.40 0.54 11.28
N MET A 141 -27.88 1.74 10.97
CA MET A 141 -27.63 2.39 9.68
C MET A 141 -26.13 2.65 9.48
N LEU A 142 -25.46 3.17 10.52
CA LEU A 142 -24.02 3.42 10.48
C LEU A 142 -23.22 2.12 10.34
N THR A 143 -23.67 1.06 11.00
CA THR A 143 -23.06 -0.27 10.86
C THR A 143 -23.12 -0.77 9.42
N ASN A 144 -24.27 -0.62 8.72
CA ASN A 144 -24.39 -1.01 7.32
C ASN A 144 -23.45 -0.21 6.41
N VAL A 145 -23.32 1.11 6.65
CA VAL A 145 -22.43 1.98 5.86
C VAL A 145 -20.94 1.66 6.11
N LEU A 146 -20.58 1.30 7.35
CA LEU A 146 -19.20 0.98 7.70
C LEU A 146 -18.81 -0.48 7.39
N LYS A 147 -19.78 -1.37 7.16
CA LYS A 147 -19.51 -2.79 6.88
C LYS A 147 -18.56 -3.05 5.71
N PRO A 148 -18.63 -2.33 4.57
CA PRO A 148 -17.69 -2.49 3.46
C PRO A 148 -16.21 -2.29 3.85
N LEU A 149 -15.91 -1.50 4.88
CA LEU A 149 -14.55 -1.27 5.38
C LEU A 149 -13.85 -2.57 5.81
N VAL A 150 -14.63 -3.54 6.31
CA VAL A 150 -14.11 -4.79 6.89
C VAL A 150 -14.60 -6.04 6.16
N GLY A 151 -15.42 -5.87 5.12
CA GLY A 151 -16.04 -6.96 4.37
C GLY A 151 -16.85 -7.90 5.28
N LEU A 152 -16.53 -9.20 5.21
CA LEU A 152 -17.21 -10.23 6.01
C LEU A 152 -16.83 -10.23 7.50
N ARG A 153 -15.87 -9.40 7.94
CA ARG A 153 -15.44 -9.37 9.34
C ARG A 153 -16.46 -8.64 10.22
N ARG A 154 -16.47 -8.98 11.50
CA ARG A 154 -17.38 -8.38 12.51
C ARG A 154 -16.78 -7.20 13.28
N LYS A 155 -15.51 -6.84 13.04
CA LYS A 155 -14.81 -5.79 13.78
C LYS A 155 -13.88 -4.99 12.89
N PHE A 156 -13.77 -3.69 13.16
CA PHE A 156 -12.71 -2.79 12.68
C PHE A 156 -11.86 -2.37 13.87
N GLY A 157 -10.71 -3.03 14.07
CA GLY A 157 -9.90 -2.83 15.27
C GLY A 157 -10.70 -3.11 16.54
N MET A 158 -10.86 -2.08 17.39
CA MET A 158 -11.63 -2.15 18.64
C MET A 158 -13.13 -1.88 18.45
N ILE A 159 -13.56 -1.44 17.27
CA ILE A 159 -14.97 -1.19 16.95
C ILE A 159 -15.61 -2.52 16.54
N ALA A 160 -16.67 -2.91 17.23
CA ALA A 160 -17.48 -4.08 16.89
C ALA A 160 -18.75 -3.65 16.16
N PHE A 161 -19.07 -4.38 15.11
CA PHE A 161 -20.28 -4.16 14.32
C PHE A 161 -21.30 -5.24 14.65
N PRO A 162 -22.54 -4.88 15.04
CA PRO A 162 -23.62 -5.86 15.14
C PRO A 162 -23.89 -6.49 13.77
N ASP A 163 -24.50 -7.68 13.75
CA ASP A 163 -25.00 -8.26 12.51
C ASP A 163 -26.16 -7.38 12.02
N ALA A 164 -25.88 -6.55 11.02
CA ALA A 164 -26.82 -5.53 10.57
C ALA A 164 -27.90 -6.15 9.66
N LEU A 165 -29.16 -5.86 9.97
CA LEU A 165 -30.30 -6.27 9.15
C LEU A 165 -30.31 -5.44 7.85
N SER A 166 -30.57 -6.10 6.72
CA SER A 166 -30.59 -5.50 5.37
C SER A 166 -31.52 -4.28 5.24
N ARG A 167 -32.55 -4.15 6.08
CA ARG A 167 -33.54 -3.05 6.02
C ARG A 167 -32.99 -1.66 6.37
N PHE A 168 -31.75 -1.57 6.87
CA PHE A 168 -31.07 -0.32 7.20
C PHE A 168 -29.92 -0.01 6.24
N ALA A 169 -29.84 -0.72 5.10
CA ALA A 169 -28.81 -0.53 4.08
C ALA A 169 -29.20 0.51 3.02
N ASP A 170 -30.48 0.86 2.93
CA ASP A 170 -31.02 1.81 1.96
C ASP A 170 -30.85 3.27 2.42
N ASN A 171 -31.44 4.22 1.67
CA ASN A 171 -31.41 5.64 1.98
C ASN A 171 -31.94 5.92 3.40
N TRP A 172 -31.11 6.55 4.24
CA TRP A 172 -31.42 6.77 5.65
C TRP A 172 -32.66 7.62 5.88
N ALA A 173 -32.96 8.58 5.00
CA ALA A 173 -34.16 9.42 5.11
C ALA A 173 -35.44 8.61 4.85
N ASP A 174 -35.41 7.70 3.87
CA ASP A 174 -36.55 6.83 3.55
C ASP A 174 -36.79 5.81 4.67
N VAL A 175 -35.71 5.23 5.20
CA VAL A 175 -35.80 4.30 6.34
C VAL A 175 -36.31 5.02 7.59
N GLU A 176 -35.83 6.23 7.89
CA GLU A 176 -36.30 6.99 9.05
C GLU A 176 -37.78 7.40 8.90
N ARG A 177 -38.18 7.82 7.69
CA ARG A 177 -39.58 8.10 7.39
C ARG A 177 -40.45 6.88 7.61
N ALA A 178 -40.07 5.72 7.05
CA ALA A 178 -40.84 4.49 7.19
C ALA A 178 -41.01 4.05 8.66
N ASN A 179 -40.02 4.32 9.52
CA ASN A 179 -40.08 3.99 10.94
C ASN A 179 -40.91 5.00 11.77
N THR A 180 -40.82 6.29 11.47
CA THR A 180 -41.37 7.35 12.34
C THR A 180 -42.71 7.92 11.88
N GLU A 181 -43.00 7.89 10.58
CA GLU A 181 -44.14 8.61 9.99
C GLU A 181 -45.49 8.08 10.49
N THR A 182 -45.62 6.76 10.71
CA THR A 182 -46.87 6.17 11.22
C THR A 182 -47.20 6.71 12.62
N GLU A 183 -46.21 6.81 13.50
CA GLU A 183 -46.40 7.32 14.86
C GLU A 183 -46.71 8.82 14.86
N ILE A 184 -45.98 9.59 14.05
CA ILE A 184 -46.24 11.02 13.86
C ILE A 184 -47.67 11.25 13.35
N LEU A 185 -48.10 10.51 12.31
CA LEU A 185 -49.44 10.64 11.75
C LEU A 185 -50.54 10.21 12.73
N ALA A 186 -50.30 9.18 13.56
CA ALA A 186 -51.25 8.76 14.58
C ALA A 186 -51.50 9.87 15.60
N VAL A 187 -50.43 10.53 16.06
CA VAL A 187 -50.51 11.63 17.04
C VAL A 187 -51.15 12.88 16.42
N LEU A 188 -50.83 13.20 15.16
CA LEU A 188 -51.42 14.34 14.44
C LEU A 188 -52.92 14.17 14.17
N LYS A 189 -53.41 12.95 14.02
CA LYS A 189 -54.85 12.67 13.84
C LYS A 189 -55.68 12.90 15.12
N GLY A 190 -55.04 12.91 16.29
CA GLY A 190 -55.73 13.04 17.57
C GLY A 190 -56.56 11.82 17.95
N ALA A 191 -57.13 11.82 19.16
CA ALA A 191 -57.93 10.72 19.69
C ALA A 191 -59.40 10.69 19.17
N ASP A 192 -59.78 11.58 18.25
CA ASP A 192 -61.16 11.73 17.74
C ASP A 192 -61.38 11.00 16.39
N ALA A 193 -60.77 9.81 16.22
CA ALA A 193 -61.06 8.88 15.12
C ALA A 193 -61.69 7.58 15.65
#